data_AF-A0A645C4W1-F1
#
_entry.id   AF-A0A645C4W1-F1
#
_cell.length_a   1.000
_cell.length_b   1.000
_cell.length_c   1.000
_cell.angle_alpha   90.00
_cell.angle_beta   90.00
_cell.angle_gamma   90.00
#
_symmetry.space_group_name_H-M   'P 1'
#
loop_
_entity.id
_entity.type
_entity.pdbx_description
1 polymer ?
#
loop_
_entity_poly.entity_id
_entity_poly.type
_entity_poly.pdbx_seq_one_letter_code
_entity_poly.pdbx_strand_id
1 'polypeptide(L)'
;MKKLLSKKGFTLIELIVVIAILAILAAILVPSITGYITEANIAKDRANVRTYYSEVALDDALGRSTATAPTGAVCTISPLDEFSCVLNGMTYAVSDSFAGTGTYSAD
;
A
#
# COMPACT_ATOMS: atom_id res chain seq x y z
N MET A 1 16.48 53.11 29.14
CA MET A 1 17.45 52.00 29.29
C MET A 1 16.96 50.82 28.46
N LYS A 2 17.68 50.43 27.41
CA LYS A 2 17.27 49.32 26.52
C LYS A 2 17.81 48.02 27.11
N LYS A 3 16.93 47.18 27.68
CA LYS A 3 17.27 45.82 28.10
C LYS A 3 17.68 45.04 26.85
N LEU A 4 18.94 44.62 26.77
CA LEU A 4 19.38 43.67 25.75
C LEU A 4 18.81 42.31 26.17
N LEU A 5 17.78 41.86 25.45
CA LEU A 5 17.20 40.54 25.67
C LEU A 5 18.27 39.49 25.37
N SER A 6 18.64 38.73 26.40
CA SER A 6 19.61 37.64 26.33
C SER A 6 19.15 36.62 25.29
N LYS A 7 19.96 36.41 24.24
CA LYS A 7 19.77 35.31 23.31
C LYS A 7 20.32 34.04 23.96
N LYS A 8 19.43 33.18 24.48
CA LYS A 8 19.74 31.77 24.74
C LYS A 8 20.01 31.10 23.40
N GLY A 9 21.27 30.89 23.07
CA GLY A 9 21.68 30.09 21.91
C GLY A 9 21.53 28.60 22.21
N PHE A 10 20.97 27.87 21.26
CA PHE A 10 21.02 26.40 21.22
C PHE A 10 22.47 25.98 21.09
N THR A 11 22.95 25.12 21.97
CA THR A 11 24.35 24.69 21.91
C THR A 11 24.53 23.67 20.78
N LEU A 12 25.67 23.70 20.07
CA LEU A 12 25.94 22.70 19.03
C LEU A 12 25.92 21.27 19.60
N ILE A 13 26.32 21.11 20.87
CA ILE A 13 26.28 19.82 21.54
C ILE A 13 24.86 19.29 21.76
N GLU A 14 23.89 20.15 22.07
CA GLU A 14 22.47 19.76 22.15
C GLU A 14 21.98 19.22 20.81
N LEU A 15 22.39 19.82 19.69
CA LEU A 15 22.01 19.33 18.36
C LEU A 15 22.62 17.95 18.07
N ILE A 16 23.90 17.77 18.39
CA ILE A 16 24.65 16.55 18.09
C ILE A 16 24.10 15.35 18.85
N VAL A 17 23.75 15.52 20.13
CA VAL A 17 23.16 14.43 20.93
C VAL A 17 21.77 14.04 20.40
N VAL A 18 20.96 15.02 19.96
CA VAL A 18 19.62 14.76 19.43
C VAL A 18 19.69 13.95 18.12
N ILE A 19 20.53 14.37 17.17
CA ILE A 19 20.67 13.62 15.91
C ILE A 19 21.28 12.23 16.13
N ALA A 20 22.15 12.07 17.15
CA ALA A 20 22.70 10.76 17.52
C ALA A 20 21.60 9.80 18.00
N ILE A 21 20.68 10.25 18.85
CA ILE A 21 19.55 9.42 19.30
C ILE A 21 18.57 9.16 18.14
N LEU A 22 18.27 10.18 17.32
CA LEU A 22 17.41 10.02 16.14
C LEU A 22 17.98 9.00 15.14
N ALA A 23 19.30 8.95 14.96
CA ALA A 23 19.95 7.96 14.09
C ALA A 23 19.74 6.53 14.60
N ILE A 24 19.86 6.30 15.91
CA ILE A 24 19.62 4.98 16.52
C ILE A 24 18.15 4.55 16.35
N LEU A 25 17.21 5.48 16.61
CA LEU A 25 15.78 5.20 16.45
C LEU A 25 15.42 4.93 14.98
N ALA A 26 15.94 5.73 14.06
CA ALA A 26 15.70 5.57 12.62
C ALA A 26 16.21 4.22 12.11
N ALA A 27 17.37 3.75 12.57
CA ALA A 27 17.95 2.48 12.15
C ALA A 27 17.03 1.28 12.43
N ILE A 28 16.29 1.30 13.55
CA ILE A 28 15.36 0.23 13.92
C ILE A 28 13.97 0.46 13.30
N LEU A 29 13.56 1.73 13.16
CA LEU A 29 12.23 2.10 12.68
C LEU A 29 12.03 1.85 11.19
N VAL A 30 13.03 2.14 10.36
CA VAL A 30 12.94 2.02 8.89
C VAL A 30 12.52 0.62 8.42
N PRO A 31 13.20 -0.49 8.78
CA PRO A 31 12.83 -1.81 8.30
C PRO A 31 11.42 -2.23 8.77
N SER A 32 11.05 -1.87 10.01
CA SER A 32 9.73 -2.15 10.57
C SER A 32 8.62 -1.49 9.75
N ILE A 33 8.76 -0.19 9.45
CA ILE A 33 7.77 0.56 8.66
C ILE A 33 7.66 0.01 7.23
N THR A 34 8.79 -0.34 6.59
CA THR A 34 8.75 -0.84 5.21
C THR A 34 7.92 -2.11 5.04
N GLY A 35 7.97 -3.05 5.99
CA GLY A 35 7.14 -4.25 5.95
C GLY A 35 5.65 -3.94 6.07
N TYR A 36 5.27 -3.05 7.01
CA TYR A 36 3.87 -2.63 7.18
C TYR A 36 3.31 -1.90 5.96
N ILE A 37 4.12 -1.09 5.27
CA ILE A 37 3.69 -0.40 4.05
C ILE A 37 3.40 -1.41 2.94
N THR A 38 4.25 -2.43 2.76
CA THR A 38 4.05 -3.48 1.76
C THR A 38 2.75 -4.24 2.02
N GLU A 39 2.53 -4.69 3.25
CA GLU A 39 1.28 -5.37 3.63
C GLU A 39 0.04 -4.47 3.45
N ALA A 40 0.14 -3.19 3.82
CA ALA A 40 -0.95 -2.24 3.61
C ALA A 40 -1.26 -2.02 2.11
N ASN A 41 -0.24 -2.05 1.25
CA ASN A 41 -0.44 -1.96 -0.20
C ASN A 41 -1.08 -3.23 -0.76
N ILE A 42 -0.64 -4.42 -0.35
CA ILE A 42 -1.27 -5.70 -0.76
C ILE A 42 -2.74 -5.74 -0.31
N ALA A 43 -3.03 -5.28 0.90
CA ALA A 43 -4.41 -5.20 1.42
C ALA A 43 -5.27 -4.21 0.63
N LYS A 44 -4.72 -3.05 0.26
CA LYS A 44 -5.39 -2.07 -0.62
C LYS A 44 -5.66 -2.64 -2.01
N ASP A 45 -4.66 -3.29 -2.61
CA ASP A 45 -4.76 -3.87 -3.94
C ASP A 45 -5.85 -4.94 -3.98
N ARG A 46 -5.90 -5.81 -2.96
CA ARG A 46 -6.98 -6.78 -2.78
C ARG A 46 -8.37 -6.12 -2.68
N ALA A 47 -8.49 -5.04 -1.91
CA ALA A 47 -9.76 -4.32 -1.78
C ALA A 47 -10.19 -3.71 -3.11
N ASN A 48 -9.26 -3.12 -3.86
CA ASN A 48 -9.51 -2.55 -5.18
C ASN A 48 -9.97 -3.60 -6.19
N VAL A 49 -9.27 -4.74 -6.27
CA VAL A 49 -9.64 -5.87 -7.14
C VAL A 49 -11.04 -6.39 -6.80
N ARG A 50 -11.40 -6.42 -5.52
CA ARG A 50 -12.73 -6.85 -5.08
C ARG A 50 -13.83 -5.88 -5.49
N THR A 51 -13.61 -4.58 -5.36
CA THR A 51 -14.54 -3.56 -5.86
C THR A 51 -14.71 -3.69 -7.36
N TYR A 52 -13.60 -3.84 -8.09
CA TYR A 52 -13.64 -4.01 -9.54
C TYR A 52 -14.41 -5.26 -9.97
N TYR A 53 -14.22 -6.41 -9.30
CA TYR A 53 -15.02 -7.62 -9.58
C TYR A 53 -16.53 -7.36 -9.42
N SER A 54 -16.94 -6.64 -8.36
CA SER A 54 -18.35 -6.30 -8.17
C SER A 54 -18.90 -5.36 -9.24
N GLU A 55 -18.08 -4.44 -9.75
CA GLU A 55 -18.45 -3.56 -10.86
C GLU A 55 -18.59 -4.34 -12.17
N VAL A 56 -17.65 -5.24 -12.48
CA VAL A 56 -17.71 -6.11 -13.66
C VAL A 56 -18.93 -7.02 -13.63
N ALA A 57 -19.25 -7.63 -12.48
CA ALA A 57 -20.41 -8.50 -12.33
C ALA A 57 -21.74 -7.74 -12.53
N LEU A 58 -21.81 -6.48 -12.06
CA LEU A 58 -22.97 -5.62 -12.30
C LEU A 58 -23.07 -5.18 -13.75
N ASP A 59 -21.94 -4.83 -14.37
CA ASP A 59 -21.87 -4.41 -15.77
C ASP A 59 -22.28 -5.56 -16.71
N ASP A 60 -21.88 -6.80 -16.43
CA ASP A 60 -22.30 -7.99 -17.17
C ASP A 60 -23.83 -8.21 -17.07
N ALA A 61 -24.39 -8.09 -15.86
CA ALA A 61 -25.84 -8.19 -15.64
C ALA A 61 -26.64 -7.09 -16.37
N LEU A 62 -26.02 -5.93 -16.64
CA LEU A 62 -26.63 -4.80 -17.34
C LEU A 62 -26.24 -4.71 -18.83
N GLY A 63 -25.36 -5.59 -19.32
CA GLY A 63 -24.83 -5.54 -20.69
C GLY A 63 -23.99 -4.28 -20.98
N ARG A 64 -23.30 -3.75 -19.97
CA ARG A 64 -22.49 -2.53 -20.03
C ARG A 64 -21.00 -2.88 -19.88
N SER A 65 -20.10 -2.01 -20.34
CA SER A 65 -18.65 -2.22 -20.22
C SER A 65 -17.97 -0.94 -19.77
N THR A 66 -18.24 -0.54 -18.53
CA THR A 66 -17.68 0.66 -17.91
C THR A 66 -16.75 0.39 -16.75
N ALA A 67 -16.71 -0.84 -16.26
CA ALA A 67 -15.75 -1.29 -15.28
C ALA A 67 -14.34 -1.05 -15.83
N THR A 68 -13.62 -0.15 -15.19
CA THR A 68 -12.22 0.15 -15.51
C THR A 68 -11.35 -0.53 -14.48
N ALA A 69 -10.44 -1.40 -14.93
CA ALA A 69 -9.54 -2.10 -14.03
C ALA A 69 -8.68 -1.09 -13.24
N PRO A 70 -8.23 -1.44 -12.02
CA PRO A 70 -7.31 -0.59 -11.26
C PRO A 70 -6.09 -0.20 -12.11
N THR A 71 -5.54 0.99 -11.90
CA THR A 71 -4.39 1.46 -12.69
C THR A 71 -3.21 0.49 -12.54
N GLY A 72 -2.70 -0.01 -13.68
CA GLY A 72 -1.62 -1.00 -13.70
C GLY A 72 -2.09 -2.45 -13.53
N ALA A 73 -3.41 -2.69 -13.50
CA ALA A 73 -4.00 -4.01 -13.43
C ALA A 73 -4.18 -4.62 -14.82
N VAL A 74 -3.90 -5.91 -14.93
CA VAL A 74 -4.42 -6.75 -16.02
C VAL A 74 -5.34 -7.78 -15.40
N CYS A 75 -6.63 -7.71 -15.72
CA CYS A 75 -7.62 -8.64 -15.21
C CYS A 75 -8.12 -9.55 -16.32
N THR A 76 -8.23 -10.83 -16.03
CA THR A 76 -8.67 -11.87 -16.95
C THR A 76 -9.78 -12.68 -16.30
N ILE A 77 -10.77 -13.01 -17.12
CA ILE A 77 -11.85 -13.92 -16.76
C ILE A 77 -11.47 -15.28 -17.34
N SER A 78 -11.17 -16.25 -16.47
CA SER A 78 -10.92 -17.62 -16.90
C SER A 78 -12.25 -18.30 -17.27
N PRO A 79 -12.28 -19.24 -18.25
CA PRO A 79 -13.48 -19.99 -18.62
C PRO A 79 -14.07 -20.90 -17.52
N LEU A 80 -13.51 -20.90 -16.31
CA LEU A 80 -13.99 -21.59 -15.11
C LEU A 80 -14.58 -20.63 -14.06
N ASP A 81 -15.00 -19.41 -14.45
CA ASP A 81 -15.47 -18.34 -13.55
C ASP A 81 -14.44 -17.89 -12.49
N GLU A 82 -13.15 -18.12 -12.76
CA GLU A 82 -12.07 -17.61 -11.91
C GLU A 82 -11.64 -16.24 -12.43
N PHE A 83 -12.10 -15.19 -11.74
CA PHE A 83 -11.69 -13.83 -12.03
C PHE A 83 -10.33 -13.56 -11.38
N SER A 84 -9.31 -13.21 -12.17
CA SER A 84 -7.97 -12.94 -11.66
C SER A 84 -7.43 -11.61 -12.14
N CYS A 85 -6.81 -10.83 -11.27
CA CYS A 85 -6.11 -9.60 -11.63
C CYS A 85 -4.63 -9.67 -11.26
N VAL A 86 -3.75 -9.26 -12.16
CA VAL A 86 -2.34 -9.04 -11.88
C VAL A 86 -2.11 -7.55 -11.63
N LEU A 87 -1.60 -7.19 -10.46
CA LEU A 87 -1.28 -5.81 -10.07
C LEU A 87 0.11 -5.76 -9.44
N ASN A 88 0.99 -4.88 -9.92
CA ASN A 88 2.36 -4.76 -9.41
C ASN A 88 3.14 -6.10 -9.41
N GLY A 89 2.87 -6.99 -10.37
CA GLY A 89 3.46 -8.34 -10.44
C GLY A 89 2.81 -9.40 -9.56
N MET A 90 1.79 -9.03 -8.77
CA MET A 90 1.06 -9.91 -7.86
C MET A 90 -0.26 -10.36 -8.47
N THR A 91 -0.58 -11.65 -8.37
CA THR A 91 -1.86 -12.18 -8.84
C THR A 91 -2.88 -12.25 -7.70
N TYR A 92 -4.05 -11.67 -7.93
CA TYR A 92 -5.19 -11.64 -7.04
C TYR A 92 -6.34 -12.41 -7.69
N ALA A 93 -6.58 -13.64 -7.25
CA ALA A 93 -7.72 -14.44 -7.67
C ALA A 93 -8.95 -14.14 -6.79
N VAL A 94 -10.10 -14.00 -7.44
CA VAL A 94 -11.42 -13.82 -6.82
C VAL A 94 -12.27 -14.99 -7.29
N SER A 95 -12.37 -16.02 -6.45
CA SER A 95 -13.39 -17.07 -6.54
C SER A 95 -14.50 -16.78 -5.53
N ASP A 96 -15.70 -17.30 -5.76
CA ASP A 96 -16.86 -17.13 -4.87
C ASP A 96 -16.58 -17.50 -3.39
N SER A 97 -15.50 -18.24 -3.13
CA SER A 97 -14.83 -18.36 -1.84
C SER A 97 -13.92 -17.16 -1.56
N PHE A 98 -14.53 -16.19 -0.90
CA PHE A 98 -14.09 -14.86 -0.44
C PHE A 98 -12.73 -14.74 0.32
N ALA A 99 -11.94 -15.80 0.43
CA ALA A 99 -10.60 -15.74 1.01
C ALA A 99 -9.59 -15.74 -0.12
N GLY A 100 -9.42 -14.60 -0.80
CA GLY A 100 -8.34 -14.45 -1.76
C GLY A 100 -7.02 -14.82 -1.08
N THR A 101 -6.44 -15.97 -1.38
CA THR A 101 -5.06 -16.24 -0.99
C THR A 101 -4.24 -15.45 -1.98
N GLY A 102 -3.85 -14.23 -1.62
CA GLY A 102 -2.83 -13.52 -2.39
C GLY A 102 -1.59 -14.42 -2.39
N THR A 103 -1.34 -15.12 -3.49
CA THR A 103 -0.13 -15.91 -3.65
C THR A 103 0.97 -14.90 -3.99
N TYR A 104 1.74 -14.52 -2.97
CA TYR A 104 3.00 -13.82 -3.18
C TYR A 104 3.98 -14.82 -3.80
N SER A 105 4.11 -14.79 -5.12
CA SER A 105 5.29 -15.35 -5.78
C SER A 105 6.29 -14.21 -5.96
N ALA A 106 7.28 -14.16 -5.07
CA ALA A 106 8.55 -13.54 -5.41
C ALA A 106 9.36 -14.58 -6.16
N ASP A 107 9.50 -14.37 -7.46
CA ASP A 107 10.69 -14.84 -8.18
C ASP A 107 11.87 -13.89 -7.90
#